data_AF-A0A7C7QI02-F1
#
_entry.id   AF-A0A7C7QI02-F1
#
_cell.length_a   1.000
_cell.length_b   1.000
_cell.length_c   1.000
_cell.angle_alpha   90.00
_cell.angle_beta   90.00
_cell.angle_gamma   90.00
#
_symmetry.space_group_name_H-M   'P 1'
#
loop_
_entity.id
_entity.type
_entity.pdbx_description
1 polymer ?
#
loop_
_entity_poly.entity_id
_entity_poly.type
_entity_poly.pdbx_seq_one_letter_code
_entity_poly.pdbx_strand_id
1 'polypeptide(L)'
;MTLAVPRDLRLEELSVDPETGLCTLQAGFILGARQLQTDWEPRALPDLTAAHLTAVLELEPEILLLGTGDRLQFPAPDILAPVHRAGVGLEVMDTAAACRTFNILVGEGRRVVAALLMI
;
A
#
# COMPACT_ATOMS: atom_id res chain seq x y z
N MET A 1 -1.64 1.87 -14.83
CA MET A 1 -1.39 0.69 -13.97
C MET A 1 -2.72 0.27 -13.39
N THR A 2 -3.16 -0.97 -13.57
CA THR A 2 -4.48 -1.43 -13.11
C THR A 2 -4.34 -2.16 -11.79
N LEU A 3 -4.99 -1.63 -10.75
CA LEU A 3 -5.09 -2.26 -9.44
C LEU A 3 -6.49 -2.87 -9.32
N ALA A 4 -6.60 -4.16 -9.03
CA ALA A 4 -7.89 -4.80 -8.86
C ALA A 4 -8.44 -4.40 -7.47
N VAL A 5 -9.36 -3.44 -7.45
CA VAL A 5 -10.03 -3.06 -6.22
C VAL A 5 -11.12 -4.08 -5.90
N PRO A 6 -11.23 -4.58 -4.65
CA PRO A 6 -12.29 -5.51 -4.25
C PRO A 6 -13.68 -4.94 -4.53
N ARG A 7 -14.59 -5.75 -5.08
CA ARG A 7 -15.96 -5.31 -5.45
C ARG A 7 -16.82 -4.86 -4.26
N ASP A 8 -16.45 -5.26 -3.05
CA ASP A 8 -17.09 -4.90 -1.79
C ASP A 8 -16.51 -3.63 -1.15
N LEU A 9 -15.48 -3.05 -1.76
CA LEU A 9 -14.94 -1.77 -1.33
C LEU A 9 -15.92 -0.63 -1.68
N ARG A 10 -16.45 0.05 -0.67
CA ARG A 10 -17.23 1.29 -0.86
C ARG A 10 -16.30 2.39 -1.36
N LEU A 11 -16.18 2.50 -2.68
CA LEU A 11 -15.47 3.58 -3.40
C LEU A 11 -16.18 4.95 -3.29
N GLU A 12 -17.03 5.17 -2.29
CA GLU A 12 -17.98 6.30 -2.21
C GLU A 12 -17.28 7.68 -2.15
N GLU A 13 -15.96 7.73 -1.92
CA GLU A 13 -15.16 8.96 -1.86
C GLU A 13 -14.09 9.08 -2.98
N LEU A 14 -14.06 8.12 -3.91
CA LEU A 14 -13.06 8.08 -4.97
C LEU A 14 -13.67 8.55 -6.29
N SER A 15 -13.05 9.55 -6.92
CA SER A 15 -13.47 10.00 -8.25
C SER A 15 -13.16 8.88 -9.24
N VAL A 16 -14.17 8.07 -9.53
CA VAL A 16 -14.13 7.01 -10.52
C VAL A 16 -14.54 7.61 -11.86
N ASP A 17 -13.68 7.48 -12.85
CA ASP A 17 -13.95 7.80 -14.23
C ASP A 17 -15.15 6.93 -14.70
N PRO A 18 -16.25 7.55 -15.17
CA PRO A 18 -17.49 6.84 -15.47
C PRO A 18 -17.42 6.02 -16.77
N GLU A 19 -16.46 6.28 -17.65
CA GLU A 19 -16.30 5.56 -18.91
C GLU A 19 -15.41 4.31 -18.73
N THR A 20 -14.40 4.40 -17.86
CA THR A 20 -13.41 3.34 -17.64
C THR A 20 -13.60 2.57 -16.35
N GLY A 21 -14.35 3.11 -15.39
CA GLY A 21 -14.47 2.56 -14.03
C GLY A 21 -13.17 2.68 -13.22
N LEU A 22 -12.22 3.51 -13.67
CA LEU A 22 -10.91 3.68 -13.03
C LEU A 22 -10.91 4.88 -12.08
N CYS A 23 -10.26 4.75 -10.94
CA CYS A 23 -9.97 5.89 -10.07
C CYS A 23 -8.48 6.25 -10.13
N THR A 24 -8.17 7.54 -10.11
CA THR A 24 -6.79 8.04 -9.98
C THR A 24 -6.57 8.59 -8.57
N LEU A 25 -5.58 8.04 -7.89
CA LEU A 25 -5.10 8.55 -6.60
C LEU A 25 -3.94 9.53 -6.85
N GLN A 26 -3.87 10.61 -6.07
CA GLN A 26 -2.84 11.65 -6.20
C GLN A 26 -1.88 11.68 -5.00
N ALA A 27 -2.14 10.86 -3.99
CA ALA A 27 -1.36 10.78 -2.76
C ALA A 27 -1.12 9.32 -2.40
N GLY A 28 -0.17 9.08 -1.48
CA GLY A 28 0.05 7.75 -0.94
C GLY A 28 -1.21 7.18 -0.31
N PHE A 29 -1.35 5.87 -0.36
CA PHE A 29 -2.51 5.18 0.20
C PHE A 29 -2.13 3.80 0.73
N ILE A 30 -2.98 3.26 1.60
CA ILE A 30 -2.88 1.90 2.13
C ILE A 30 -3.99 1.06 1.50
N LEU A 31 -3.61 -0.10 0.98
CA LEU A 31 -4.52 -1.04 0.36
C LEU A 31 -4.43 -2.39 1.06
N GLY A 32 -5.56 -2.85 1.61
CA GLY A 32 -5.75 -4.21 2.07
C GLY A 32 -6.72 -4.97 1.17
N ALA A 33 -6.87 -6.28 1.40
CA ALA A 33 -7.75 -7.12 0.59
C ALA A 33 -9.24 -6.71 0.62
N ARG A 34 -9.67 -5.89 1.59
CA ARG A 34 -11.07 -5.47 1.78
C ARG A 34 -11.23 -4.00 2.17
N GLN A 35 -10.14 -3.24 2.17
CA GLN A 35 -10.13 -1.86 2.64
C GLN A 35 -9.09 -1.03 1.87
N LEU A 36 -9.35 0.27 1.78
CA LEU A 36 -8.51 1.25 1.15
C LEU A 36 -8.55 2.48 2.05
N GLN A 37 -7.38 2.95 2.47
CA GLN A 37 -7.21 4.17 3.26
C GLN A 37 -6.46 5.17 2.41
N THR A 38 -7.11 6.29 2.08
CA THR A 38 -6.59 7.34 1.19
C THR A 38 -6.06 8.56 1.96
N ASP A 39 -6.29 8.60 3.27
CA ASP A 39 -5.82 9.60 4.22
C ASP A 39 -4.43 9.28 4.78
N TRP A 40 -3.67 8.41 4.11
CA TRP A 40 -2.30 8.10 4.50
C TRP A 40 -1.38 9.29 4.20
N GLU A 41 -0.85 9.90 5.26
CA GLU A 41 -0.13 11.17 5.21
C GLU A 41 1.13 11.23 4.30
N PRO A 42 2.02 10.20 4.24
CA PRO A 42 3.26 10.35 3.49
C PRO A 42 2.99 10.46 1.99
N ARG A 43 3.42 11.58 1.40
CA ARG A 43 3.27 11.84 -0.04
C ARG A 43 4.47 11.36 -0.83
N ALA A 44 5.65 11.41 -0.22
CA ALA A 44 6.89 10.90 -0.79
C ALA A 44 7.70 10.11 0.25
N LEU A 45 8.73 9.39 -0.22
CA LEU A 45 9.59 8.59 0.65
C LEU A 45 10.26 9.39 1.80
N PRO A 46 10.72 10.65 1.59
CA PRO A 46 11.28 11.45 2.68
C PRO A 46 10.29 11.79 3.80
N ASP A 47 8.98 11.74 3.51
CA ASP A 47 7.93 11.99 4.50
C ASP A 47 7.60 10.72 5.30
N LEU A 48 8.10 9.55 4.87
CA LEU A 48 7.81 8.28 5.51
C LEU A 48 8.50 8.20 6.87
N THR A 49 7.73 7.88 7.91
CA THR A 49 8.23 7.71 9.27
C THR A 49 7.88 6.33 9.81
N ALA A 50 8.56 5.91 10.88
CA ALA A 50 8.22 4.69 11.60
C ALA A 50 6.76 4.67 12.11
N ALA A 51 6.19 5.84 12.43
CA ALA A 51 4.80 5.96 12.88
C ALA A 51 3.82 5.60 11.76
N HIS A 52 4.09 6.03 10.52
CA HIS A 52 3.28 5.67 9.37
C HIS A 52 3.24 4.15 9.15
N LEU A 53 4.38 3.46 9.31
CA LEU A 53 4.40 2.00 9.20
C LEU A 53 3.73 1.33 10.40
N THR A 54 3.82 1.92 11.60
CA THR A 54 3.14 1.39 12.78
C THR A 54 1.61 1.42 12.62
N ALA A 55 1.06 2.49 12.05
CA ALA A 55 -0.37 2.58 11.74
C ALA A 55 -0.81 1.49 10.75
N VAL A 56 0.02 1.18 9.74
CA VAL A 56 -0.26 0.08 8.79
C VAL A 56 -0.31 -1.28 9.49
N LEU A 57 0.49 -1.49 10.54
CA LEU A 57 0.50 -2.74 11.31
C LEU A 57 -0.78 -2.98 12.11
N GLU A 58 -1.58 -1.95 12.38
CA GLU A 58 -2.90 -2.10 13.02
C GLU A 58 -3.88 -2.91 12.16
N LEU A 59 -3.58 -3.07 10.87
CA LEU A 59 -4.31 -3.93 9.94
C LEU A 59 -3.91 -5.41 10.02
N GLU A 60 -2.99 -5.76 10.92
CA GLU A 60 -2.49 -7.11 11.20
C GLU A 60 -2.06 -7.92 9.94
N PRO A 61 -1.25 -7.34 9.04
CA PRO A 61 -0.77 -8.06 7.85
C PRO A 61 0.19 -9.19 8.21
N GLU A 62 0.15 -10.28 7.44
CA GLU A 62 1.26 -11.25 7.38
C GLU A 62 2.41 -10.71 6.51
N ILE A 63 2.06 -9.96 5.46
CA ILE A 63 2.99 -9.39 4.49
C ILE A 63 2.65 -7.92 4.25
N LEU A 64 3.64 -7.06 4.42
CA LEU A 64 3.60 -5.65 4.06
C LEU A 64 4.44 -5.40 2.80
N LEU A 65 3.78 -4.93 1.75
CA LEU A 65 4.44 -4.41 0.55
C LEU A 65 4.58 -2.90 0.67
N LEU A 66 5.80 -2.38 0.65
CA LEU A 66 6.06 -0.95 0.59
C LEU A 66 6.42 -0.55 -0.86
N GLY A 67 5.52 0.16 -1.51
CA GLY A 67 5.73 0.75 -2.83
C GLY A 67 6.33 2.15 -2.72
N THR A 68 7.54 2.36 -3.23
CA THR A 68 8.32 3.59 -3.00
C THR A 68 8.25 4.61 -4.14
N GLY A 69 7.18 4.55 -4.95
CA GLY A 69 6.98 5.37 -6.14
C GLY A 69 7.59 4.72 -7.38
N ASP A 70 8.14 5.54 -8.28
CA ASP A 70 8.63 5.11 -9.60
C ASP A 70 9.84 4.17 -9.55
N ARG A 71 10.55 4.16 -8.43
CA ARG A 71 11.79 3.41 -8.25
C ARG A 71 11.84 2.82 -6.86
N LEU A 72 12.42 1.62 -6.77
CA LEU A 72 12.77 0.98 -5.51
C LEU A 72 13.80 1.84 -4.77
N GLN A 73 13.44 2.29 -3.57
CA GLN A 73 14.30 3.06 -2.68
C GLN A 73 14.08 2.60 -1.25
N PHE A 74 15.11 2.11 -0.58
CA PHE A 74 14.96 1.63 0.79
C PHE A 74 14.86 2.80 1.79
N PRO A 75 13.82 2.83 2.64
CA PRO A 75 13.80 3.71 3.81
C PRO A 75 14.94 3.39 4.77
N ALA A 76 15.23 4.34 5.66
CA ALA A 76 16.21 4.13 6.71
C ALA A 76 15.81 2.95 7.63
N PRO A 77 16.76 2.18 8.18
CA PRO A 77 16.46 0.99 8.98
C PRO A 77 15.57 1.25 10.20
N ASP A 78 15.67 2.43 10.81
CA ASP A 78 14.85 2.87 11.94
C ASP A 78 13.38 3.08 11.55
N ILE A 79 13.11 3.51 10.32
CA ILE A 79 11.74 3.60 9.76
C ILE A 79 11.15 2.19 9.64
N LEU A 80 11.94 1.22 9.17
CA LEU A 80 11.48 -0.17 8.94
C LEU A 80 11.43 -1.02 10.23
N ALA A 81 12.13 -0.60 11.29
CA ALA A 81 12.26 -1.35 12.53
C ALA A 81 10.95 -1.80 13.20
N PRO A 82 9.84 -1.04 13.18
CA PRO A 82 8.56 -1.50 13.73
C PRO A 82 8.04 -2.78 13.04
N VAL A 83 8.14 -2.84 11.70
CA VAL A 83 7.64 -3.97 10.90
C VAL A 83 8.42 -5.24 11.21
N HIS A 84 9.76 -5.12 11.25
CA HIS A 84 10.63 -6.24 11.63
C HIS A 84 10.36 -6.74 13.05
N ARG A 85 10.16 -5.84 14.01
CA ARG A 85 9.85 -6.20 15.40
C ARG A 85 8.50 -6.89 15.55
N ALA A 86 7.54 -6.55 14.69
CA ALA A 86 6.24 -7.21 14.65
C ALA A 86 6.27 -8.59 13.99
N GLY A 87 7.40 -9.01 13.39
CA GLY A 87 7.51 -10.29 12.71
C GLY A 87 6.73 -10.37 11.39
N VAL A 88 6.35 -9.22 10.83
CA VAL A 88 5.65 -9.12 9.54
C VAL A 88 6.67 -9.21 8.41
N GLY A 89 6.36 -9.97 7.36
CA GLY A 89 7.19 -10.03 6.16
C GLY A 89 7.16 -8.69 5.43
N LEU A 90 8.30 -8.01 5.31
CA LEU A 90 8.41 -6.72 4.64
C LEU A 90 9.10 -6.87 3.29
N GLU A 91 8.47 -6.37 2.23
CA GLU A 91 9.07 -6.28 0.90
C GLU A 91 9.01 -4.83 0.41
N VAL A 92 10.16 -4.27 0.02
CA VAL A 92 10.26 -2.90 -0.50
C VAL A 92 10.50 -2.98 -2.01
N MET A 93 9.68 -2.28 -2.79
CA MET A 93 9.75 -2.30 -4.26
C MET A 93 9.22 -1.00 -4.88
N ASP A 94 9.35 -0.83 -6.19
CA ASP A 94 8.62 0.22 -6.89
C ASP A 94 7.09 -0.03 -6.80
N THR A 95 6.30 1.04 -6.87
CA THR A 95 4.85 0.97 -6.69
C THR A 95 4.18 0.06 -7.73
N ALA A 96 4.71 0.01 -8.96
CA ALA A 96 4.16 -0.87 -9.99
C ALA A 96 4.38 -2.35 -9.71
N ALA A 97 5.55 -2.72 -9.21
CA ALA A 97 5.81 -4.06 -8.70
C ALA A 97 4.93 -4.39 -7.50
N ALA A 98 4.77 -3.46 -6.55
CA ALA A 98 3.94 -3.66 -5.36
C ALA A 98 2.49 -3.98 -5.72
N CYS A 99 1.89 -3.24 -6.67
CA CYS A 99 0.53 -3.52 -7.13
C CYS A 99 0.37 -4.91 -7.77
N ARG A 100 1.36 -5.35 -8.57
CA ARG A 100 1.32 -6.69 -9.19
C ARG A 100 1.43 -7.78 -8.13
N THR A 101 2.38 -7.65 -7.21
CA THR A 101 2.59 -8.60 -6.11
C THR A 101 1.37 -8.66 -5.18
N PHE A 102 0.76 -7.51 -4.89
CA PHE A 102 -0.46 -7.43 -4.10
C PHE A 102 -1.59 -8.27 -4.72
N ASN A 103 -1.86 -8.10 -6.03
CA ASN A 103 -2.91 -8.84 -6.71
C ASN A 103 -2.68 -10.37 -6.64
N ILE A 104 -1.43 -10.82 -6.76
CA ILE A 104 -1.07 -12.23 -6.63
C ILE A 104 -1.36 -12.72 -5.21
N LEU A 105 -0.83 -12.03 -4.20
CA LEU A 105 -0.96 -12.44 -2.80
C LEU A 105 -2.41 -12.39 -2.29
N VAL A 106 -3.21 -11.43 -2.73
CA VAL A 106 -4.66 -11.41 -2.47
C VAL A 106 -5.35 -12.59 -3.15
N GLY A 107 -4.98 -12.91 -4.39
CA GLY A 107 -5.50 -14.09 -5.11
C GLY A 107 -5.16 -15.41 -4.41
N GLU A 108 -4.04 -15.47 -3.70
CA GLU A 108 -3.64 -16.61 -2.85
C GLU A 108 -4.33 -16.64 -1.48
N GLY A 109 -5.14 -15.63 -1.15
CA GLY A 109 -5.83 -15.53 0.14
C GLY A 109 -4.92 -15.14 1.31
N ARG A 110 -3.73 -14.57 1.04
CA ARG A 110 -2.81 -14.10 2.08
C ARG A 110 -3.32 -12.79 2.69
N ARG A 111 -3.04 -12.58 3.99
CA ARG A 111 -3.24 -11.27 4.64
C ARG A 111 -2.13 -10.31 4.23
N VAL A 112 -2.24 -9.77 3.02
CA VAL A 112 -1.31 -8.77 2.48
C VAL A 112 -1.90 -7.37 2.63
N VAL A 113 -1.02 -6.43 2.99
CA VAL A 113 -1.30 -4.99 2.92
C VAL A 113 -0.22 -4.34 2.06
N ALA A 114 -0.62 -3.41 1.20
CA ALA A 114 0.29 -2.59 0.40
C ALA A 114 0.21 -1.13 0.86
N ALA A 115 1.34 -0.55 1.28
CA ALA A 115 1.50 0.87 1.55
C ALA A 115 2.22 1.49 0.34
N LEU A 116 1.51 2.32 -0.43
CA LEU A 116 1.93 2.72 -1.76
C LEU A 116 2.12 4.23 -1.84
N LEU A 117 3.33 4.67 -2.21
CA LEU A 117 3.61 6.04 -2.59
C LEU A 117 3.35 6.23 -4.09
N MET A 118 2.89 7.42 -4.47
CA MET A 118 2.54 7.72 -5.86
C MET A 118 3.76 7.96 -6.74
N ILE A 119 3.55 7.74 -8.04
CA ILE A 119 4.47 8.02 -9.14
C ILE A 119 4.23 9.41 -9.71
#